data_AF-A0A0F2L4Y9-F1
#
_entry.id   AF-A0A0F2L4Y9-F1
#
_cell.length_a   1.000
_cell.length_b   1.000
_cell.length_c   1.000
_cell.angle_alpha   90.00
_cell.angle_beta   90.00
_cell.angle_gamma   90.00
#
_symmetry.space_group_name_H-M   'P 1'
#
loop_
_entity.id
_entity.type
_entity.pdbx_description
1 polymer ?
#
loop_
_entity_poly.entity_id
_entity_poly.type
_entity_poly.pdbx_seq_one_letter_code
_entity_poly.pdbx_strand_id
1 'polypeptide(L)' 'NDLRRELLKLQSQRERGTLENPGRIRTVRRAIARILTIMNEDMGSRTTK' A
#
# COMPACT_ATOMS: atom_id res chain seq x y z
N ASN A 1 2.82 5.51 8.39
CA ASN A 1 2.03 6.30 7.41
C ASN A 1 2.79 6.46 6.08
N ASP A 2 3.76 5.58 5.83
CA ASP A 2 4.86 5.85 4.89
C ASP A 2 4.62 5.20 3.53
N LEU A 3 4.00 4.01 3.51
CA LEU A 3 3.60 3.35 2.25
C LEU A 3 2.55 4.14 1.46
N ARG A 4 1.62 4.83 2.13
CA ARG A 4 0.64 5.71 1.46
C ARG A 4 1.32 6.96 0.89
N ARG A 5 2.29 7.54 1.61
CA ARG A 5 3.09 8.68 1.13
C ARG A 5 3.98 8.27 -0.06
N GLU A 6 4.59 7.09 0.01
CA GLU A 6 5.36 6.53 -1.09
C GLU A 6 4.48 6.29 -2.32
N LEU A 7 3.29 5.71 -2.13
CA LEU A 7 2.33 5.52 -3.22
C LEU A 7 1.96 6.84 -3.89
N LEU A 8 1.68 7.88 -3.10
CA LEU A 8 1.34 9.20 -3.60
C LEU A 8 2.49 9.81 -4.41
N LYS A 9 3.73 9.71 -3.90
CA LYS A 9 4.94 10.16 -4.61
C LYS A 9 5.10 9.45 -5.96
N LEU A 10 4.93 8.12 -5.98
CA LEU A 10 5.03 7.31 -7.20
C LEU A 10 3.92 7.64 -8.20
N GLN A 11 2.71 7.91 -7.74
CA GLN A 11 1.59 8.35 -8.59
C GLN A 11 1.89 9.71 -9.22
N SER A 12 2.39 10.67 -8.45
CA SER A 12 2.79 11.97 -8.98
C SER A 12 3.96 11.86 -9.97
N GLN A 13 4.93 10.96 -9.73
CA GLN A 13 6.00 10.68 -10.70
C GLN A 13 5.47 10.08 -12.00
N ARG A 14 4.49 9.16 -11.90
CA ARG A 14 3.82 8.55 -13.05
C ARG A 14 3.14 9.59 -13.91
N GLU A 15 2.38 10.49 -13.30
CA GLU A 15 1.65 11.56 -14.00
C GLU A 15 2.60 12.54 -14.70
N ARG A 16 3.75 12.84 -14.07
CA ARG A 16 4.80 13.65 -14.67
C ARG A 16 5.66 12.92 -15.71
N GLY A 17 5.47 11.62 -15.93
CA GLY A 17 6.31 10.82 -16.82
C GLY A 17 7.74 10.58 -16.30
N THR A 18 7.99 10.82 -15.01
CA THR A 18 9.31 10.70 -14.36
C THR A 18 9.47 9.41 -13.57
N LEU A 19 8.54 8.46 -13.73
CA LEU A 19 8.55 7.20 -13.00
C LEU A 19 9.47 6.18 -13.69
N GLU A 20 10.60 5.89 -13.06
CA GLU A 20 11.58 4.92 -13.58
C GLU A 20 11.11 3.46 -13.41
N ASN A 21 10.40 3.15 -12.33
CA ASN A 21 9.97 1.78 -12.03
C ASN A 21 8.45 1.69 -11.77
N PRO A 22 7.63 1.47 -12.82
CA PRO A 22 6.19 1.23 -12.70
C PRO A 22 5.83 0.04 -11.80
N GLY A 23 6.69 -0.98 -11.72
CA GLY A 23 6.50 -2.15 -10.87
C GLY A 23 6.42 -1.82 -9.38
N ARG A 24 7.11 -0.74 -8.94
CA ARG A 24 7.11 -0.30 -7.55
C ARG A 24 5.71 0.06 -7.05
N ILE A 25 4.87 0.68 -7.90
CA ILE A 25 3.48 1.01 -7.55
C ILE A 25 2.70 -0.25 -7.18
N ARG A 26 2.86 -1.33 -7.97
CA ARG A 26 2.18 -2.61 -7.72
C ARG A 26 2.63 -3.23 -6.40
N THR A 27 3.93 -3.17 -6.10
CA THR A 27 4.51 -3.69 -4.85
C THR A 27 3.98 -2.93 -3.64
N VAL A 28 4.01 -1.59 -3.67
CA VAL A 28 3.51 -0.74 -2.57
C VAL A 28 2.02 -0.96 -2.33
N ARG A 29 1.20 -1.05 -3.38
CA ARG A 29 -0.23 -1.39 -3.26
C ARG A 29 -0.47 -2.73 -2.58
N ARG A 30 0.29 -3.77 -2.95
CA ARG A 30 0.18 -5.10 -2.34
C ARG A 30 0.61 -5.09 -0.87
N ALA A 31 1.66 -4.34 -0.52
CA ALA A 31 2.09 -4.19 0.86
C ALA A 31 1.00 -3.53 1.73
N ILE A 32 0.38 -2.45 1.25
CA ILE A 32 -0.75 -1.79 1.93
C ILE A 32 -1.91 -2.78 2.10
N ALA A 33 -2.28 -3.52 1.06
CA ALA A 33 -3.38 -4.47 1.12
C ALA A 33 -3.13 -5.57 2.17
N ARG A 34 -1.93 -6.16 2.23
CA ARG A 34 -1.58 -7.18 3.24
C ARG A 34 -1.69 -6.65 4.67
N ILE A 35 -1.22 -5.43 4.92
CA ILE A 35 -1.33 -4.82 6.25
C ILE A 35 -2.81 -4.66 6.62
N LEU A 36 -3.64 -4.16 5.70
CA LEU A 36 -5.08 -4.01 5.96
C LEU A 36 -5.76 -5.36 6.21
N THR A 37 -5.37 -6.41 5.47
CA THR A 37 -5.87 -7.77 5.68
C THR A 37 -5.54 -8.25 7.09
N ILE A 38 -4.27 -8.17 7.52
CA ILE A 38 -3.84 -8.60 8.85
C ILE A 38 -4.58 -7.82 9.94
N MET A 39 -4.69 -6.49 9.80
CA MET A 39 -5.43 -5.66 10.76
C MET A 39 -6.90 -6.08 10.87
N ASN A 40 -7.52 -6.45 9.76
CA ASN A 40 -8.90 -6.92 9.74
C ASN A 40 -9.06 -8.30 10.37
N GLU A 41 -8.13 -9.22 10.09
CA GLU A 41 -8.09 -10.55 10.70
C GLU A 41 -7.88 -10.46 12.22
N ASP A 42 -6.97 -9.61 12.69
CA ASP A 42 -6.74 -9.33 14.11
C ASP A 42 -8.01 -8.82 14.79
N MET A 43 -8.74 -7.89 14.17
CA MET A 43 -10.02 -7.38 14.69
C MET A 43 -11.10 -8.46 14.76
N GLY A 44 -11.21 -9.29 13.72
CA GLY A 44 -12.14 -10.43 13.69
C GLY A 44 -11.83 -11.45 14.80
N SER A 45 -10.56 -11.77 14.99
CA SER A 45 -10.10 -12.72 16.02
C SER A 45 -10.29 -12.24 17.46
N ARG A 46 -10.26 -10.91 17.69
CA ARG A 46 -10.56 -10.32 19.01
C ARG A 46 -12.03 -10.32 19.35
N THR A 47 -12.91 -10.29 18.35
CA THR A 47 -14.36 -10.28 18.55
C THR A 47 -14.89 -11.69 18.87
N THR A 48 -14.17 -12.73 18.46
CA THR A 48 -14.54 -14.14 18.67
C THR A 48 -13.91 -14.78 19.92
N LYS A 49 -13.02 -14.07 20.63
CA LYS A 49 -12.45 -14.46 21.91
C LYS A 49 -13.18 -13.78 23.06
#